data_AF-A0A7Y9EYA7-F1
#
_entry.id   AF-A0A7Y9EYA7-F1
#
_cell.length_a   1.000
_cell.length_b   1.000
_cell.length_c   1.000
_cell.angle_alpha   90.00
_cell.angle_beta   90.00
_cell.angle_gamma   90.00
#
_symmetry.space_group_name_H-M   'P 1'
#
loop_
_entity.id
_entity.type
_entity.pdbx_description
1 polymer ?
#
loop_
_entity_poly.entity_id
_entity_poly.type
_entity_poly.pdbx_seq_one_letter_code
_entity_poly.pdbx_strand_id
1 'polypeptide(L)'
;MQYVAVEQTTIDRVISFLRENSEGDWARQFAADAPIAMPSLGRGDRAQELGLHHDRAQQVMAETVQGIVRDLEAFAESVNEAARLIRRADEDSAETMVATQRVVEMLAEASLTPQSEAAYDRARNEHGGDA
;
A
#
# COMPACT_ATOMS: atom_id res chain seq x y z
N MET A 1 7.00 5.64 16.57
CA MET A 1 7.18 4.31 15.95
C MET A 1 6.06 3.30 16.26
N GLN A 2 5.31 3.41 17.37
CA GLN A 2 4.29 2.41 17.73
C GLN A 2 3.04 2.40 16.80
N TYR A 3 2.74 3.51 16.13
CA TYR A 3 1.58 3.65 15.23
C TYR A 3 1.74 2.88 13.91
N VAL A 4 2.92 2.96 13.29
CA VAL A 4 3.26 2.27 12.01
C VAL A 4 3.22 0.74 12.16
N ALA A 5 3.63 0.21 13.31
CA ALA A 5 3.58 -1.23 13.57
C ALA A 5 2.15 -1.78 13.64
N VAL A 6 1.22 -1.02 14.24
CA VAL A 6 -0.21 -1.40 14.34
C VAL A 6 -0.90 -1.35 12.98
N GLU A 7 -0.54 -0.38 12.12
CA GLU A 7 -1.04 -0.31 10.75
C GLU A 7 -0.52 -1.45 9.87
N GLN A 8 0.78 -1.78 9.96
CA GLN A 8 1.36 -2.89 9.19
C GLN A 8 0.71 -4.24 9.56
N THR A 9 0.48 -4.49 10.86
CA THR A 9 -0.19 -5.74 11.29
C THR A 9 -1.63 -5.84 10.76
N THR A 10 -2.31 -4.71 10.59
CA THR A 10 -3.67 -4.66 10.05
C THR A 10 -3.66 -4.89 8.55
N ILE A 11 -2.71 -4.29 7.83
CA ILE A 11 -2.50 -4.49 6.39
C ILE A 11 -2.19 -5.97 6.09
N ASP A 12 -1.29 -6.58 6.86
CA ASP A 12 -0.90 -7.99 6.67
C ASP A 12 -2.09 -8.94 6.92
N ARG A 13 -2.96 -8.62 7.87
CA ARG A 13 -4.22 -9.38 8.12
C ARG A 13 -5.19 -9.26 6.95
N VAL A 14 -5.36 -8.06 6.41
CA VAL A 14 -6.24 -7.83 5.24
C VAL A 14 -5.71 -8.62 4.04
N ILE A 15 -4.41 -8.55 3.77
CA ILE A 15 -3.79 -9.31 2.66
C ILE A 15 -3.97 -10.81 2.85
N SER A 16 -3.72 -11.32 4.06
CA SER A 16 -3.85 -12.76 4.35
C SER A 16 -5.31 -13.22 4.18
N PHE A 17 -6.26 -12.45 4.69
CA PHE A 17 -7.69 -12.75 4.52
C PHE A 17 -8.10 -12.74 3.05
N LEU A 18 -7.64 -11.76 2.27
CA LEU A 18 -7.94 -11.69 0.83
C LEU A 18 -7.36 -12.89 0.09
N ARG A 19 -6.13 -13.31 0.42
CA ARG A 19 -5.48 -14.50 -0.15
C ARG A 19 -6.20 -15.79 0.20
N GLU A 20 -6.53 -16.01 1.47
CA GLU A 20 -7.29 -17.18 1.91
C GLU A 20 -8.66 -17.29 1.19
N ASN A 21 -9.31 -16.16 0.89
CA ASN A 21 -10.59 -16.14 0.19
C ASN A 21 -10.45 -16.19 -1.35
N SER A 22 -9.25 -15.99 -1.88
CA SER A 22 -8.93 -16.18 -3.31
C SER A 22 -8.38 -17.57 -3.59
N GLU A 23 -7.85 -18.26 -2.58
CA GLU A 23 -7.38 -19.64 -2.67
C GLU A 23 -8.55 -20.62 -2.93
N GLY A 24 -8.58 -21.20 -4.12
CA GLY A 24 -9.55 -22.23 -4.50
C GLY A 24 -9.61 -22.46 -6.00
N ASP A 25 -9.84 -23.72 -6.40
CA ASP A 25 -10.19 -24.05 -7.79
C ASP A 25 -11.70 -23.90 -7.96
N TRP A 26 -12.16 -22.64 -7.91
CA TRP A 26 -13.59 -22.30 -7.94
C TRP A 26 -14.27 -22.85 -9.20
N ALA A 27 -13.58 -22.88 -10.34
CA ALA A 27 -14.08 -23.48 -11.57
C ALA A 27 -14.36 -24.97 -11.40
N ARG A 28 -13.42 -25.73 -10.81
CA ARG A 28 -13.63 -27.14 -10.47
C ARG A 28 -14.72 -27.33 -9.42
N GLN A 29 -14.83 -26.43 -8.45
CA GLN A 29 -15.82 -26.49 -7.38
C GLN A 29 -17.24 -26.27 -7.93
N PHE A 30 -17.46 -25.27 -8.79
CA PHE A 30 -18.73 -25.06 -9.48
C PHE A 30 -19.10 -26.23 -10.41
N ALA A 31 -18.12 -26.80 -11.12
CA ALA A 31 -18.34 -27.98 -11.95
C ALA A 31 -18.74 -29.21 -11.12
N ALA A 32 -18.23 -29.33 -9.88
CA ALA A 32 -18.55 -30.43 -8.98
C ALA A 32 -19.89 -30.25 -8.25
N ASP A 33 -20.24 -29.02 -7.85
CA ASP A 33 -21.38 -28.75 -6.98
C ASP A 33 -22.71 -28.54 -7.73
N ALA A 34 -22.67 -28.24 -9.03
CA ALA A 34 -23.87 -27.93 -9.81
C ALA A 34 -24.15 -28.84 -11.04
N PRO A 35 -23.87 -30.16 -11.04
CA PRO A 35 -24.29 -31.01 -12.16
C PRO A 35 -25.80 -31.23 -12.11
N ILE A 36 -26.55 -30.61 -13.03
CA ILE A 36 -27.94 -30.99 -13.30
C ILE A 36 -27.93 -32.16 -14.27
N ALA A 37 -28.46 -33.30 -13.85
CA ALA A 37 -28.62 -34.45 -14.73
C ALA A 37 -29.55 -34.08 -15.90
N MET A 38 -29.12 -34.35 -17.15
CA MET A 38 -29.91 -34.07 -18.36
C MET A 38 -31.38 -34.55 -18.30
N PRO A 39 -31.71 -35.72 -17.72
CA PRO A 39 -33.11 -36.13 -17.55
C PRO A 39 -33.97 -35.18 -16.71
N SER A 40 -33.36 -34.39 -15.81
CA SER A 40 -34.04 -33.38 -14.98
C SER A 40 -34.46 -32.15 -15.77
N LEU A 41 -33.89 -31.93 -16.96
CA LEU A 41 -34.22 -30.81 -17.86
C LEU A 41 -35.44 -31.11 -18.75
N GLY A 42 -36.00 -32.32 -18.68
CA GLY A 42 -37.16 -32.75 -19.48
C GLY A 42 -36.78 -33.50 -20.75
N ARG A 43 -37.68 -33.51 -21.75
CA ARG A 43 -37.49 -34.21 -23.04
C ARG A 43 -37.77 -33.29 -24.23
N GLY A 44 -37.20 -33.62 -25.38
CA GLY A 44 -37.37 -32.89 -26.65
C GLY A 44 -36.43 -31.69 -26.78
N ASP A 45 -36.60 -30.91 -27.84
CA ASP A 45 -35.69 -29.82 -28.23
C ASP A 45 -35.48 -28.78 -27.11
N ARG A 46 -36.53 -28.52 -26.32
CA ARG A 46 -36.45 -27.60 -25.16
C ARG A 46 -35.49 -28.08 -24.07
N ALA A 47 -35.30 -29.38 -23.90
CA ALA A 47 -34.37 -29.91 -22.90
C ALA A 47 -32.90 -29.67 -23.31
N GLN A 48 -32.60 -29.73 -24.62
CA GLN A 48 -31.28 -29.37 -25.14
C GLN A 48 -31.01 -27.87 -24.98
N GLU A 49 -31.99 -27.04 -25.31
CA GLU A 49 -31.89 -25.58 -25.15
C GLU A 49 -31.67 -25.20 -23.68
N LEU A 50 -32.41 -25.82 -22.76
CA LEU A 50 -32.27 -25.59 -21.32
C LEU A 50 -30.90 -26.04 -20.79
N GLY A 51 -30.38 -27.17 -21.27
CA GLY A 51 -29.04 -27.65 -20.93
C GLY A 51 -27.95 -26.69 -21.39
N LEU A 52 -28.05 -26.18 -22.62
CA LEU A 52 -27.12 -25.20 -23.16
C LEU A 52 -27.15 -23.88 -22.37
N HIS A 53 -28.34 -23.41 -21.97
CA HIS A 53 -28.46 -22.23 -21.12
C HIS A 53 -27.90 -22.46 -19.71
N HIS A 54 -28.09 -23.65 -19.16
CA HIS A 54 -27.52 -24.03 -17.87
C HIS A 54 -25.99 -24.03 -17.91
N ASP A 55 -25.38 -24.67 -18.90
CA ASP A 55 -23.93 -24.72 -19.07
C ASP A 55 -23.35 -23.30 -19.23
N ARG A 56 -24.03 -22.46 -20.02
CA ARG A 56 -23.64 -21.06 -20.19
C ARG A 56 -23.75 -20.26 -18.89
N ALA A 57 -24.79 -20.50 -18.09
CA ALA A 57 -24.94 -19.86 -16.79
C ALA A 57 -23.82 -20.29 -15.83
N GLN A 58 -23.46 -21.58 -15.80
CA GLN A 58 -22.32 -22.08 -15.03
C GLN A 58 -21.01 -21.42 -15.46
N GLN A 59 -20.77 -21.32 -16.77
CA GLN A 59 -19.60 -20.64 -17.30
C GLN A 59 -19.52 -19.19 -16.83
N VAL A 60 -20.60 -18.42 -16.96
CA VAL A 60 -20.65 -17.01 -16.53
C VAL A 60 -20.39 -16.90 -15.03
N MET A 61 -20.95 -17.79 -14.21
CA MET A 61 -20.71 -17.80 -12.76
C MET A 61 -19.24 -18.07 -12.42
N ALA A 62 -18.64 -19.09 -13.05
CA ALA A 62 -17.23 -19.43 -12.84
C ALA A 62 -16.30 -18.27 -13.26
N GLU A 63 -16.54 -17.67 -14.43
CA GLU A 63 -15.78 -16.53 -14.93
C GLU A 63 -15.92 -15.30 -14.01
N THR A 64 -17.13 -15.06 -13.48
CA THR A 64 -17.39 -13.94 -12.56
C THR A 64 -16.63 -14.11 -11.25
N VAL A 65 -16.68 -15.32 -10.65
CA VAL A 65 -15.94 -15.60 -9.41
C VAL A 65 -14.44 -15.52 -9.64
N GLN A 66 -13.93 -16.02 -10.76
CA GLN A 66 -12.52 -15.89 -11.11
C GLN A 66 -12.11 -14.41 -11.30
N GLY A 67 -12.99 -13.59 -11.87
CA GLY A 67 -12.79 -12.13 -11.96
C GLY A 67 -12.66 -11.49 -10.58
N ILE A 68 -13.60 -11.79 -9.68
CA ILE A 68 -13.57 -11.30 -8.28
C ILE A 68 -12.26 -11.70 -7.60
N VAL A 69 -11.83 -12.96 -7.75
CA VAL A 69 -10.56 -13.44 -7.18
C VAL A 69 -9.37 -12.59 -7.66
N ARG A 70 -9.27 -12.33 -8.97
CA ARG A 70 -8.20 -11.48 -9.53
C ARG A 70 -8.28 -10.04 -9.01
N ASP A 71 -9.47 -9.49 -8.86
CA ASP A 71 -9.66 -8.14 -8.32
C ASP A 71 -9.20 -8.06 -6.85
N LEU A 72 -9.47 -9.09 -6.05
CA LEU A 72 -9.01 -9.18 -4.65
C LEU A 72 -7.49 -9.29 -4.56
N GLU A 73 -6.86 -10.09 -5.43
CA GLU A 73 -5.40 -10.19 -5.52
C GLU A 73 -4.75 -8.86 -5.89
N ALA A 74 -5.27 -8.19 -6.94
CA ALA A 74 -4.78 -6.89 -7.40
C ALA A 74 -4.96 -5.79 -6.33
N PHE A 75 -6.07 -5.84 -5.58
CA PHE A 75 -6.29 -4.95 -4.45
C PHE A 75 -5.25 -5.18 -3.34
N ALA A 76 -4.99 -6.44 -2.98
CA ALA A 76 -3.98 -6.78 -1.97
C ALA A 76 -2.55 -6.34 -2.39
N GLU A 77 -2.21 -6.45 -3.67
CA GLU A 77 -0.95 -5.93 -4.22
C GLU A 77 -0.88 -4.39 -4.13
N SER A 78 -1.97 -3.72 -4.47
CA SER A 78 -2.05 -2.24 -4.40
C SER A 78 -1.90 -1.73 -2.96
N VAL A 79 -2.49 -2.42 -1.98
CA VAL A 79 -2.33 -2.07 -0.56
C VAL A 79 -0.88 -2.27 -0.10
N ASN A 80 -0.23 -3.36 -0.50
CA ASN A 80 1.20 -3.59 -0.22
C ASN A 80 2.09 -2.48 -0.80
N GLU A 81 1.80 -2.07 -2.03
CA GLU A 81 2.55 -1.02 -2.71
C GLU A 81 2.34 0.33 -2.01
N ALA A 82 1.11 0.67 -1.64
CA ALA A 82 0.82 1.86 -0.85
C ALA A 82 1.58 1.86 0.49
N ALA A 83 1.59 0.74 1.21
CA ALA A 83 2.35 0.59 2.46
C ALA A 83 3.86 0.77 2.26
N ARG A 84 4.40 0.31 1.13
CA ARG A 84 5.81 0.51 0.76
C ARG A 84 6.11 1.97 0.45
N LEU A 85 5.23 2.67 -0.26
CA LEU A 85 5.37 4.09 -0.56
C LEU A 85 5.32 4.96 0.70
N ILE A 86 4.40 4.66 1.63
CA ILE A 86 4.30 5.38 2.91
C ILE A 86 5.58 5.22 3.72
N ARG A 87 6.09 3.98 3.87
CA ARG A 87 7.36 3.74 4.60
C ARG A 87 8.54 4.52 4.02
N ARG A 88 8.66 4.59 2.70
CA ARG A 88 9.70 5.38 2.04
C ARG A 88 9.55 6.88 2.30
N ALA A 89 8.33 7.40 2.23
CA ALA A 89 8.08 8.81 2.53
C ALA A 89 8.41 9.16 3.99
N ASP A 90 8.15 8.25 4.93
CA ASP A 90 8.51 8.41 6.34
C ASP A 90 10.04 8.39 6.55
N GLU A 91 10.74 7.46 5.88
CA GLU A 91 12.21 7.39 5.90
C GLU A 91 12.85 8.68 5.34
N ASP A 92 12.40 9.13 4.18
CA ASP A 92 12.88 10.38 3.54
C ASP A 92 12.62 11.61 4.44
N SER A 93 11.47 11.64 5.11
CA SER A 93 11.11 12.73 6.04
C SER A 93 12.00 12.73 7.28
N ALA A 94 12.33 11.55 7.80
CA ALA A 94 13.24 11.41 8.93
C ALA A 94 14.67 11.84 8.56
N GLU A 95 15.18 11.45 7.39
CA GLU A 95 16.48 11.89 6.88
C GLU A 95 16.55 13.40 6.71
N THR A 96 15.50 13.99 6.13
CA THR A 96 15.39 15.44 5.95
C THR A 96 15.43 16.17 7.28
N MET A 97 14.69 15.68 8.29
CA MET A 97 14.66 16.28 9.62
C MET A 97 16.04 16.24 10.31
N VAL A 98 16.77 15.13 10.20
CA VAL A 98 18.14 15.00 10.73
C VAL A 98 19.10 15.98 10.04
N ALA A 99 18.98 16.12 8.70
CA ALA A 99 19.78 17.07 7.95
C ALA A 99 19.48 18.52 8.37
N THR A 100 18.20 18.89 8.50
CA THR A 100 17.79 20.22 8.98
C THR A 100 18.31 20.48 10.40
N GLN A 101 18.22 19.51 11.30
CA GLN A 101 18.72 19.67 12.66
C GLN A 101 20.23 19.91 12.69
N ARG A 102 21.01 19.16 11.90
CA ARG A 102 22.45 19.42 11.72
C ARG A 102 22.75 20.80 11.17
N VAL A 103 21.97 21.28 10.20
CA VAL A 103 22.12 22.64 9.66
C VAL A 103 21.82 23.70 10.72
N VAL A 104 20.77 23.50 11.54
CA VAL A 104 20.44 24.39 12.65
C VAL A 104 21.53 24.38 13.73
N GLU A 105 22.06 23.21 14.08
CA GLU A 105 23.18 23.06 15.02
C GLU A 105 24.44 23.76 14.50
N MET A 106 24.79 23.58 13.22
CA MET A 106 25.91 24.28 12.57
C MET A 106 25.70 25.81 12.53
N LEU A 107 24.48 26.27 12.25
CA LEU A 107 24.15 27.70 12.26
C LEU A 107 24.22 28.28 13.68
N ALA A 108 23.78 27.53 14.69
CA ALA A 108 23.88 27.92 16.09
C ALA A 108 25.34 28.00 16.55
N GLU A 109 26.19 27.02 16.21
CA GLU A 109 27.63 27.06 16.48
C GLU A 109 28.32 28.22 15.76
N ALA A 110 28.01 28.44 14.48
CA ALA A 110 28.56 29.56 13.71
C ALA A 110 28.12 30.92 14.29
N SER A 111 26.89 31.02 14.78
CA SER A 111 26.38 32.22 15.45
C SER A 111 26.98 32.44 16.84
N LEU A 112 27.53 31.40 17.48
CA LEU A 112 28.23 31.47 18.76
C LEU A 112 29.71 31.82 18.62
N THR A 113 30.28 31.81 17.40
CA THR A 113 31.63 32.32 17.13
C THR A 113 31.62 33.85 17.06
N PRO A 114 32.18 34.57 18.06
CA PRO A 114 32.06 36.02 18.20
C PRO A 114 33.11 36.75 17.35
N GLN A 115 33.33 36.31 16.10
CA GLN A 115 34.27 37.02 15.23
C GLN A 115 33.76 38.41 14.86
N SER A 116 32.45 38.58 14.73
CA SER A 116 31.78 39.86 14.48
C SER A 116 31.90 40.80 15.69
N GLU A 117 31.69 40.29 16.90
CA GLU A 117 31.84 41.04 18.15
C GLU A 117 33.31 41.40 18.42
N ALA A 118 34.23 40.45 18.28
CA ALA A 118 35.66 40.69 18.47
C ALA A 118 36.26 41.61 17.39
N ALA A 119 35.68 41.66 16.18
CA ALA A 119 36.05 42.62 15.14
C ALA A 119 35.46 44.00 15.41
N TYR A 120 34.23 44.08 15.90
CA TYR A 120 33.57 45.33 16.29
C TYR A 120 34.27 46.00 17.48
N ASP A 121 34.62 45.22 18.52
CA ASP A 121 35.37 45.71 19.68
C ASP A 121 36.80 46.14 19.31
N ARG A 122 37.47 45.41 18.42
CA ARG A 122 38.77 45.85 17.88
C ARG A 122 38.65 47.17 17.11
N ALA A 123 37.71 47.27 16.19
CA ALA A 123 37.51 48.48 15.39
C ALA A 123 37.16 49.70 16.26
N ARG A 124 36.36 49.50 17.32
CA ARG A 124 35.99 50.56 18.26
C ARG A 124 37.19 51.03 19.09
N ASN A 125 38.04 50.12 19.53
CA ASN A 125 39.23 50.44 20.32
C ASN A 125 40.37 51.04 19.47
N GLU A 126 40.48 50.66 18.18
CA GLU A 126 41.47 51.19 17.24
C GLU A 126 41.09 52.57 16.66
N HIS A 127 39.82 52.99 16.72
CA HIS A 127 39.37 54.31 16.24
C HIS A 127 38.91 55.28 17.34
N GLY A 128 38.89 54.86 18.61
CA GLY A 128 38.57 55.71 19.76
C GLY A 128 39.78 56.23 20.53
N GLY A 129 41.01 55.89 20.08
CA GLY A 129 42.25 56.09 20.85
C GLY A 129 43.14 57.27 20.44
N ASP A 130 42.73 58.10 19.47
CA ASP A 130 43.47 59.30 19.08
C ASP A 130 42.72 60.56 19.53
N ALA A 131 42.92 60.95 20.79
CA ALA A 131 42.58 62.27 21.34
C ALA A 131 43.74 62.79 22.20
#